data_AF-A0ABD3WL49-F1
#
_entry.id   AF-A0ABD3WL49-F1
#
_cell.length_a   1.000
_cell.length_b   1.000
_cell.length_c   1.000
_cell.angle_alpha   90.00
_cell.angle_beta   90.00
_cell.angle_gamma   90.00
#
_symmetry.space_group_name_H-M   'P 1'
#
loop_
_entity.id
_entity.type
_entity.pdbx_description
1 polymer ?
#
loop_
_entity_poly.entity_id
_entity_poly.type
_entity_poly.pdbx_seq_one_letter_code
_entity_poly.pdbx_strand_id
1 'polypeptide(L)'
;MATLRMVSCCCLTKCLSSSSRSGLFRIMPTCSVLYRTMFNKDGQKWEGFSSDWMSTLHNLSFDKGFWMKKFENWIWREKVKDQEFRPQRMEILGPDLATATFIVARKGAVRFVGQDRWIRLDKDGTYALPNRKVDSFCLEAVDASGTEIMYTGLSNFVDLHHLRYLNFSNCKFFDDWCLSYLHCFENTLEFLDVSGCPEVTERGLATIHKLSKLKCLRMANLPKVKNPEFIALLLEDIMPQCTVVLGPVTEKVLDSKQNENELQHDTRIDIKTRSLSESQPVISQRILGIATSKKKKGIVRK
;
A
#
# COMPACT_ATOMS: atom_id res chain seq x y z
N MET A 1 22.71 -3.79 47.64
CA MET A 1 22.10 -3.11 46.47
C MET A 1 23.22 -2.67 45.54
N ALA A 2 23.41 -3.35 44.41
CA ALA A 2 24.30 -2.92 43.34
C ALA A 2 23.60 -3.17 42.01
N THR A 3 23.31 -2.08 41.31
CA THR A 3 22.71 -2.02 39.99
C THR A 3 23.70 -2.55 38.95
N LEU A 4 23.60 -3.82 38.58
CA LEU A 4 24.22 -4.33 37.35
C LEU A 4 23.46 -3.73 36.14
N ARG A 5 23.99 -2.64 35.59
CA ARG A 5 23.70 -2.22 34.23
C ARG A 5 24.15 -3.34 33.29
N MET A 6 23.19 -4.02 32.65
CA MET A 6 23.42 -4.90 31.50
C MET A 6 24.04 -4.09 30.35
N VAL A 7 25.36 -3.96 30.37
CA VAL A 7 26.17 -3.66 29.21
C VAL A 7 26.64 -5.01 28.69
N SER A 8 26.43 -5.27 27.39
CA SER A 8 26.83 -6.49 26.66
C SER A 8 25.76 -7.58 26.47
N CYS A 9 24.66 -7.24 25.80
CA CYS A 9 23.92 -8.19 24.94
C CYS A 9 24.20 -7.93 23.44
N CYS A 10 25.21 -7.10 23.11
CA CYS A 10 25.47 -6.65 21.74
C CYS A 10 26.46 -7.54 20.95
N CYS A 11 27.17 -8.46 21.61
CA CYS A 11 28.16 -9.32 20.93
C CYS A 11 27.59 -10.61 20.32
N LEU A 12 26.41 -11.06 20.72
CA LEU A 12 25.84 -12.34 20.25
C LEU A 12 25.08 -12.24 18.91
N THR A 13 24.67 -11.04 18.50
CA THR A 13 23.82 -10.83 17.31
C THR A 13 24.57 -10.83 15.99
N LYS A 14 25.91 -10.71 15.97
CA LYS A 14 26.67 -10.75 14.70
C LYS A 14 26.97 -12.16 14.16
N CYS A 15 26.63 -13.23 14.88
CA CYS A 15 26.93 -14.61 14.46
C CYS A 15 25.77 -15.37 13.79
N LEU A 16 24.60 -14.77 13.61
CA LEU A 16 23.37 -15.51 13.21
C LEU A 16 22.80 -15.16 11.83
N SER A 17 23.57 -14.53 10.94
CA SER A 17 23.11 -14.24 9.57
C SER A 17 24.00 -14.83 8.47
N SER A 18 23.89 -16.14 8.24
CA SER A 18 24.00 -16.73 6.90
C SER A 18 23.48 -18.17 6.91
N SER A 19 22.32 -18.38 6.32
CA SER A 19 21.66 -19.67 6.14
C SER A 19 22.10 -20.30 4.81
N SER A 20 22.48 -21.59 4.81
CA SER A 20 22.13 -22.53 3.73
C SER A 20 22.61 -23.95 4.07
N ARG A 21 21.60 -24.82 4.26
CA ARG A 21 21.49 -26.26 3.92
C ARG A 21 22.72 -27.18 4.04
N SER A 22 22.45 -28.33 4.65
CA SER A 22 23.25 -29.55 4.78
C SER A 22 24.22 -29.58 5.97
N GLY A 23 24.20 -30.72 6.67
CA GLY A 23 24.81 -30.93 7.99
C GLY A 23 26.33 -30.82 8.03
N LEU A 24 26.83 -30.92 9.27
CA LEU A 24 28.20 -30.67 9.76
C LEU A 24 28.54 -29.18 9.96
N PHE A 25 28.35 -28.71 11.19
CA PHE A 25 29.03 -27.51 11.68
C PHE A 25 30.54 -27.77 11.70
N ARG A 26 31.25 -27.28 10.67
CA ARG A 26 32.69 -27.07 10.73
C ARG A 26 32.98 -25.90 11.68
N ILE A 27 33.75 -26.18 12.72
CA ILE A 27 34.43 -25.18 13.53
C ILE A 27 35.38 -24.43 12.59
N MET A 28 35.17 -23.12 12.37
CA MET A 28 36.21 -22.28 11.78
C MET A 28 37.26 -21.97 12.86
N PRO A 29 38.52 -22.38 12.68
CA PRO A 29 39.61 -21.95 13.55
C PRO A 29 40.18 -20.65 12.98
N THR A 30 40.00 -19.54 13.69
CA THR A 30 40.90 -18.36 13.73
C THR A 30 40.16 -17.19 14.38
N CYS A 31 40.03 -17.27 15.70
CA CYS A 31 40.03 -16.07 16.53
C CYS A 31 40.97 -16.35 17.72
N SER A 32 42.19 -16.74 17.38
CA SER A 32 43.31 -16.72 18.31
C SER A 32 43.79 -15.28 18.44
N VAL A 33 44.08 -14.88 19.68
CA VAL A 33 44.77 -13.64 20.07
C VAL A 33 43.87 -12.41 20.28
N LEU A 34 43.24 -12.32 21.46
CA LEU A 34 43.36 -11.20 22.43
C LEU A 34 42.28 -11.29 23.53
N TYR A 35 42.37 -12.27 24.43
CA TYR A 35 41.83 -12.07 25.77
C TYR A 35 42.79 -11.13 26.50
N ARG A 36 42.62 -9.82 26.29
CA ARG A 36 43.22 -8.82 27.18
C ARG A 36 42.50 -8.92 28.52
N THR A 37 43.27 -9.21 29.55
CA THR A 37 42.90 -9.21 30.97
C THR A 37 41.93 -8.07 31.30
N MET A 38 40.73 -8.41 31.79
CA MET A 38 39.82 -7.42 32.36
C MET A 38 40.25 -7.12 33.80
N PHE A 39 40.18 -5.85 34.19
CA PHE A 39 40.47 -5.37 35.54
C PHE A 39 39.20 -4.75 36.11
N ASN A 40 39.00 -4.86 37.43
CA ASN A 40 37.91 -4.14 38.09
C ASN A 40 38.26 -2.63 38.23
N LYS A 41 37.30 -1.83 38.72
CA LYS A 41 37.49 -0.37 38.87
C LYS A 41 38.61 0.01 39.85
N ASP A 42 39.02 -0.92 40.70
CA ASP A 42 40.08 -0.77 41.70
C ASP A 42 41.44 -1.32 41.22
N GLY A 43 41.55 -1.67 39.93
CA GLY A 43 42.81 -2.09 39.30
C GLY A 43 43.23 -3.54 39.58
N GLN A 44 42.39 -4.34 40.23
CA GLN A 44 42.68 -5.75 40.46
C GLN A 44 42.32 -6.60 39.23
N LYS A 45 43.18 -7.57 38.94
CA LYS A 45 43.00 -8.52 37.85
C LYS A 45 41.75 -9.35 38.11
N TRP A 46 40.87 -9.42 37.12
CA TRP A 46 39.62 -10.18 37.23
C TRP A 46 39.91 -11.68 37.24
N GLU A 47 39.67 -12.35 38.36
CA GLU A 47 40.00 -13.78 38.59
C GLU A 47 38.94 -14.76 38.04
N GLY A 48 38.00 -14.26 37.23
CA GLY A 48 36.90 -15.07 36.71
C GLY A 48 35.69 -15.12 37.62
N PHE A 49 34.66 -15.81 37.15
CA PHE A 49 33.49 -16.08 37.95
C PHE A 49 33.71 -17.35 38.77
N SER A 50 33.46 -17.27 40.09
CA SER A 50 33.45 -18.45 40.97
C SER A 50 32.54 -19.55 40.41
N SER A 51 32.93 -20.82 40.56
CA SER A 51 32.08 -21.97 40.22
C SER A 51 30.72 -21.93 40.95
N ASP A 52 30.67 -21.32 42.15
CA ASP A 52 29.43 -21.09 42.89
C ASP A 52 28.50 -20.07 42.23
N TRP A 53 29.04 -19.14 41.45
CA TRP A 53 28.23 -18.21 40.67
C TRP A 53 27.60 -18.89 39.45
N MET A 54 28.33 -19.81 38.81
CA MET A 54 27.76 -20.62 37.72
C MET A 54 26.68 -21.57 38.25
N SER A 55 26.86 -22.21 39.41
CA SER A 55 25.82 -23.06 40.01
C SER A 55 24.58 -22.27 40.43
N THR A 56 24.74 -21.03 40.89
CA THR A 56 23.63 -20.10 41.17
C THR A 56 22.90 -19.65 39.89
N LEU A 57 23.63 -19.46 38.78
CA LEU A 57 23.05 -19.19 37.45
C LEU A 57 22.32 -20.39 36.86
N HIS A 58 22.76 -21.62 37.16
CA HIS A 58 22.05 -22.85 36.78
C HIS A 58 20.77 -23.08 37.59
N ASN A 59 20.67 -22.51 38.80
CA ASN A 59 19.46 -22.55 39.64
C ASN A 59 18.47 -21.40 39.35
N LEU A 60 18.89 -20.38 38.59
CA LEU A 60 17.95 -19.51 37.90
C LEU A 60 17.35 -20.35 36.77
N SER A 61 16.13 -20.85 36.98
CA SER A 61 15.32 -21.32 35.87
C SER A 61 15.15 -20.16 34.89
N PHE A 62 16.00 -20.13 33.87
CA PHE A 62 15.87 -19.21 32.77
C PHE A 62 14.64 -19.69 32.00
N ASP A 63 13.46 -19.24 32.44
CA ASP A 63 12.23 -19.51 31.73
C ASP A 63 12.35 -18.88 30.35
N LYS A 64 12.73 -19.73 29.40
CA LYS A 64 12.94 -19.38 28.01
C LYS A 64 11.68 -18.76 27.43
N GLY A 65 10.49 -19.21 27.85
CA GLY A 65 9.21 -18.63 27.44
C GLY A 65 9.03 -17.20 27.94
N PHE A 66 9.33 -16.96 29.21
CA PHE A 66 9.29 -15.61 29.80
C PHE A 66 10.22 -14.63 29.08
N TRP A 67 11.47 -15.01 28.83
CA TRP A 67 12.45 -14.15 28.16
C TRP A 67 12.14 -13.92 26.68
N MET A 68 11.65 -14.94 25.97
CA MET A 68 11.20 -14.79 24.58
C MET A 68 10.03 -13.83 24.47
N LYS A 69 9.01 -13.96 25.33
CA LYS A 69 7.87 -13.03 25.38
C LYS A 69 8.31 -11.61 25.68
N LYS A 70 9.27 -11.44 26.60
CA LYS A 70 9.84 -10.12 26.93
C LYS A 70 10.59 -9.51 25.75
N PHE A 71 11.35 -10.32 25.00
CA PHE A 71 12.06 -9.89 23.80
C PHE A 71 11.11 -9.50 22.66
N GLU A 72 10.09 -10.31 22.40
CA GLU A 72 9.03 -9.99 21.42
C GLU A 72 8.32 -8.69 21.75
N ASN A 73 7.94 -8.50 23.02
CA ASN A 73 7.34 -7.25 23.49
C ASN A 73 8.28 -6.05 23.32
N TRP A 74 9.59 -6.24 23.51
CA TRP A 74 10.56 -5.18 23.27
C TRP A 74 10.67 -4.82 21.78
N ILE A 75 10.81 -5.82 20.89
CA ILE A 75 10.82 -5.60 19.43
C ILE A 75 9.55 -4.86 19.01
N TRP A 76 8.40 -5.30 19.50
CA TRP A 76 7.11 -4.68 19.18
C TRP A 76 7.09 -3.20 19.58
N ARG A 77 7.51 -2.88 20.81
CA ARG A 77 7.58 -1.49 21.29
C ARG A 77 8.52 -0.65 20.44
N GLU A 78 9.65 -1.20 20.02
CA GLU A 78 10.60 -0.49 19.17
C GLU A 78 10.01 -0.20 17.78
N LYS A 79 9.30 -1.17 17.18
CA LYS A 79 8.58 -0.97 15.91
C LYS A 79 7.49 0.10 16.02
N VAL A 80 6.72 0.10 17.11
CA VAL A 80 5.68 1.11 17.35
C VAL A 80 6.32 2.49 17.45
N LYS A 81 7.38 2.64 18.26
CA LYS A 81 8.11 3.90 18.43
C LYS A 81 8.72 4.43 17.14
N ASP A 82 9.30 3.54 16.33
CA ASP A 82 9.87 3.91 15.04
C ASP A 82 8.81 4.51 14.10
N GLN A 83 7.56 4.06 14.21
CA GLN A 83 6.43 4.49 13.40
C GLN A 83 5.69 5.73 13.92
N GLU A 84 6.02 6.22 15.12
CA GLU A 84 5.35 7.39 15.71
C GLU A 84 5.47 8.65 14.82
N PHE A 85 4.39 9.42 14.81
CA PHE A 85 4.35 10.73 14.18
C PHE A 85 5.38 11.67 14.79
N ARG A 86 6.16 12.34 13.95
CA ARG A 86 7.18 13.32 14.35
C ARG A 86 6.79 14.71 13.88
N PRO A 87 6.37 15.62 14.78
CA PRO A 87 5.91 16.95 14.38
C PRO A 87 7.01 17.80 13.73
N GLN A 88 8.27 17.65 14.16
CA GLN A 88 9.41 18.38 13.58
C GLN A 88 9.63 18.03 12.10
N ARG A 89 9.35 16.77 11.71
CA ARG A 89 9.47 16.35 10.30
C ARG A 89 8.41 17.04 9.44
N MET A 90 7.19 17.17 9.97
CA MET A 90 6.09 17.86 9.29
C MET A 90 6.36 19.35 9.13
N GLU A 91 6.94 20.00 10.14
CA GLU A 91 7.28 21.42 10.09
C GLU A 91 8.31 21.72 8.99
N ILE A 92 9.30 20.84 8.80
CA ILE A 92 10.38 21.02 7.82
C ILE A 92 9.95 20.65 6.39
N LEU A 93 9.23 19.54 6.24
CA LEU A 93 8.93 18.94 4.93
C LEU A 93 7.53 19.27 4.42
N GLY A 94 6.59 19.63 5.30
CA GLY A 94 5.17 19.61 4.99
C GLY A 94 4.59 18.20 4.97
N PRO A 95 3.25 18.08 4.84
CA PRO A 95 2.53 16.81 4.96
C PRO A 95 2.95 15.76 3.93
N ASP A 96 2.85 16.09 2.64
CA ASP A 96 3.12 15.17 1.54
C ASP A 96 4.54 14.60 1.57
N LEU A 97 5.55 15.46 1.71
CA LEU A 97 6.95 15.04 1.75
C LEU A 97 7.31 14.31 3.06
N ALA A 98 6.68 14.64 4.18
CA ALA A 98 6.88 13.92 5.44
C ALA A 98 6.35 12.49 5.35
N THR A 99 5.14 12.29 4.81
CA THR A 99 4.59 10.95 4.55
C THR A 99 5.44 10.20 3.53
N ALA A 100 5.85 10.86 2.44
CA ALA A 100 6.71 10.26 1.43
C ALA A 100 8.03 9.75 2.00
N THR A 101 8.71 10.59 2.79
CA THR A 101 9.95 10.24 3.48
C THR A 101 9.75 9.08 4.45
N PHE A 102 8.64 9.09 5.19
CA PHE A 102 8.28 8.01 6.12
C PHE A 102 8.10 6.65 5.42
N ILE A 103 7.45 6.63 4.25
CA ILE A 103 7.18 5.41 3.47
C ILE A 103 8.43 4.90 2.78
N VAL A 104 9.19 5.76 2.10
CA VAL A 104 10.39 5.36 1.37
C VAL A 104 11.46 4.83 2.32
N ALA A 105 11.61 5.41 3.51
CA ALA A 105 12.49 4.89 4.57
C ALA A 105 12.13 3.47 5.03
N ARG A 106 10.90 3.02 4.77
CA ARG A 106 10.40 1.66 5.07
C ARG A 106 10.36 0.74 3.85
N LYS A 107 11.12 1.09 2.80
CA LYS A 107 11.18 0.35 1.54
C LYS A 107 9.86 0.33 0.76
N GLY A 108 8.94 1.23 1.08
CA GLY A 108 7.79 1.52 0.23
C GLY A 108 8.16 2.41 -0.94
N ALA A 109 7.15 2.77 -1.72
CA ALA A 109 7.25 3.64 -2.88
C ALA A 109 6.19 4.73 -2.84
N VAL A 110 6.50 5.86 -3.46
CA VAL A 110 5.57 6.97 -3.60
C VAL A 110 5.62 7.59 -4.98
N ARG A 111 4.54 8.23 -5.39
CA ARG A 111 4.43 9.00 -6.64
C ARG A 111 3.70 10.31 -6.36
N PHE A 112 4.19 11.38 -6.96
CA PHE A 112 3.62 12.72 -6.83
C PHE A 112 2.78 13.08 -8.06
N VAL A 113 1.86 14.02 -7.88
CA VAL A 113 1.00 14.53 -8.97
C VAL A 113 1.85 15.04 -10.12
N GLY A 114 1.52 14.61 -11.34
CA GLY A 114 2.25 15.00 -12.56
C GLY A 114 3.58 14.29 -12.75
N GLN A 115 3.92 13.30 -11.91
CA GLN A 115 5.09 12.45 -12.08
C GLN A 115 4.66 11.01 -12.38
N ASP A 116 5.26 10.42 -13.42
CA ASP A 116 5.01 9.00 -13.77
C ASP A 116 5.92 8.05 -12.98
N ARG A 117 7.09 8.53 -12.55
CA ARG A 117 8.09 7.71 -11.88
C ARG A 117 7.76 7.55 -10.39
N TRP A 118 7.76 6.30 -9.94
CA TRP A 118 7.76 5.96 -8.52
C TRP A 118 9.12 6.21 -7.89
N ILE A 119 9.13 6.90 -6.75
CA ILE A 119 10.30 7.11 -5.91
C ILE A 119 10.35 6.01 -4.86
N ARG A 120 11.50 5.33 -4.78
CA ARG A 120 11.78 4.20 -3.89
C ARG A 120 13.17 4.36 -3.29
N LEU A 121 13.48 3.51 -2.32
CA LEU A 121 14.84 3.35 -1.82
C LEU A 121 15.69 2.71 -2.93
N ASP A 122 16.80 3.35 -3.29
CA ASP A 122 17.78 2.81 -4.23
C ASP A 122 18.59 1.66 -3.60
N LYS A 123 19.36 0.96 -4.42
CA LYS A 123 20.21 -0.17 -3.99
C LYS A 123 21.20 0.22 -2.88
N ASP A 124 21.62 1.48 -2.89
CA ASP A 124 22.57 2.04 -1.92
C ASP A 124 21.89 2.55 -0.64
N GLY A 125 20.56 2.44 -0.53
CA GLY A 125 19.80 2.88 0.64
C GLY A 125 19.42 4.36 0.65
N THR A 126 19.64 5.07 -0.45
CA THR A 126 19.30 6.49 -0.63
C THR A 126 17.97 6.65 -1.38
N TYR A 127 17.41 7.86 -1.40
CA TYR A 127 16.22 8.19 -2.18
C TYR A 127 16.19 9.66 -2.60
N ALA A 128 15.59 9.93 -3.75
CA ALA A 128 15.51 11.27 -4.34
C ALA A 128 14.26 12.04 -3.85
N LEU A 129 14.23 12.41 -2.57
CA LEU A 129 13.21 13.32 -2.02
C LEU A 129 13.85 14.63 -1.55
N PRO A 130 13.17 15.78 -1.76
CA PRO A 130 13.60 17.04 -1.15
C PRO A 130 13.69 16.96 0.36
N ASN A 131 14.67 17.63 0.95
CA ASN A 131 14.88 17.69 2.40
C ASN A 131 14.20 18.90 3.06
N ARG A 132 13.42 19.67 2.30
CA ARG A 132 12.62 20.82 2.74
C ARG A 132 11.30 20.83 1.98
N LYS A 133 10.30 21.51 2.53
CA LYS A 133 9.00 21.69 1.87
C LYS A 133 9.14 22.29 0.48
N VAL A 134 8.46 21.69 -0.49
CA VAL A 134 8.33 22.19 -1.87
C VAL A 134 6.87 22.04 -2.29
N ASP A 135 6.20 23.14 -2.62
CA ASP A 135 4.75 23.16 -2.86
C ASP A 135 4.31 22.40 -4.12
N SER A 136 5.22 22.11 -5.05
CA SER A 136 4.93 21.30 -6.23
C SER A 136 4.83 19.79 -5.95
N PHE A 137 5.23 19.34 -4.76
CA PHE A 137 5.21 17.93 -4.38
C PHE A 137 3.91 17.58 -3.64
N CYS A 138 2.85 17.33 -4.40
CA CYS A 138 1.59 16.77 -3.90
C CYS A 138 1.59 15.25 -4.03
N LEU A 139 1.40 14.51 -2.93
CA LEU A 139 1.46 13.06 -2.91
C LEU A 139 0.19 12.47 -3.53
N GLU A 140 0.35 11.66 -4.58
CA GLU A 140 -0.75 11.10 -5.35
C GLU A 140 -0.94 9.59 -5.08
N ALA A 141 0.17 8.85 -5.01
CA ALA A 141 0.15 7.41 -4.83
C ALA A 141 1.15 6.95 -3.79
N VAL A 142 0.73 6.00 -2.96
CA VAL A 142 1.57 5.34 -1.96
C VAL A 142 1.46 3.84 -2.15
N ASP A 143 2.61 3.19 -2.30
CA ASP A 143 2.76 1.75 -2.32
C ASP A 143 3.59 1.32 -1.11
N ALA A 144 2.89 0.91 -0.08
CA ALA A 144 3.46 0.38 1.16
C ALA A 144 3.38 -1.15 1.20
N SER A 145 3.25 -1.81 0.04
CA SER A 145 3.14 -3.27 -0.01
C SER A 145 4.35 -3.96 0.61
N GLY A 146 4.08 -5.04 1.35
CA GLY A 146 5.11 -5.82 2.05
C GLY A 146 5.81 -5.09 3.20
N THR A 147 5.39 -3.87 3.54
CA THR A 147 5.93 -3.15 4.69
C THR A 147 5.32 -3.65 6.00
N GLU A 148 5.95 -3.31 7.12
CA GLU A 148 5.44 -3.61 8.46
C GLU A 148 4.62 -2.45 9.05
N ILE A 149 3.87 -1.72 8.20
CA ILE A 149 3.09 -0.57 8.67
C ILE A 149 1.99 -1.01 9.64
N MET A 150 1.79 -0.19 10.68
CA MET A 150 0.83 -0.40 11.77
C MET A 150 -0.10 0.81 11.88
N TYR A 151 -1.16 0.70 12.68
CA TYR A 151 -2.06 1.81 12.97
C TYR A 151 -1.31 3.07 13.44
N THR A 152 -0.32 2.91 14.31
CA THR A 152 0.54 4.03 14.77
C THR A 152 1.23 4.73 13.60
N GLY A 153 1.68 3.99 12.59
CA GLY A 153 2.34 4.54 11.40
C GLY A 153 1.42 5.39 10.53
N LEU A 154 0.12 5.07 10.48
CA LEU A 154 -0.86 5.84 9.71
C LEU A 154 -1.06 7.26 10.24
N SER A 155 -0.70 7.54 11.49
CA SER A 155 -0.65 8.92 12.01
C SER A 155 0.31 9.84 11.26
N ASN A 156 1.18 9.30 10.38
CA ASN A 156 2.01 10.09 9.48
C ASN A 156 1.31 10.47 8.16
N PHE A 157 0.09 10.01 7.92
CA PHE A 157 -0.69 10.30 6.70
C PHE A 157 -1.68 11.42 6.99
N VAL A 158 -1.16 12.63 7.22
CA VAL A 158 -1.97 13.79 7.63
C VAL A 158 -2.07 14.77 6.47
N ASP A 159 -3.26 15.33 6.24
CA ASP A 159 -3.53 16.40 5.27
C ASP A 159 -3.09 16.09 3.82
N LEU A 160 -3.30 14.84 3.38
CA LEU A 160 -2.97 14.39 2.03
C LEU A 160 -4.15 14.59 1.06
N HIS A 161 -4.30 15.82 0.56
CA HIS A 161 -5.47 16.21 -0.24
C HIS A 161 -5.50 15.67 -1.69
N HIS A 162 -4.42 15.07 -2.17
CA HIS A 162 -4.29 14.58 -3.55
C HIS A 162 -4.09 13.06 -3.64
N LEU A 163 -4.15 12.36 -2.51
CA LEU A 163 -3.89 10.92 -2.44
C LEU A 163 -5.03 10.13 -3.06
N ARG A 164 -4.74 9.43 -4.17
CA ARG A 164 -5.69 8.66 -4.99
C ARG A 164 -5.43 7.17 -4.98
N TYR A 165 -4.20 6.73 -4.70
CA TYR A 165 -3.81 5.32 -4.74
C TYR A 165 -3.11 4.90 -3.45
N LEU A 166 -3.62 3.84 -2.82
CA LEU A 166 -3.01 3.21 -1.66
C LEU A 166 -2.88 1.69 -1.86
N ASN A 167 -1.65 1.18 -1.73
CA ASN A 167 -1.39 -0.25 -1.72
C ASN A 167 -0.76 -0.66 -0.39
N PHE A 168 -1.49 -1.46 0.38
CA PHE A 168 -1.07 -2.09 1.63
C PHE A 168 -1.02 -3.62 1.51
N SER A 169 -0.94 -4.15 0.29
CA SER A 169 -0.91 -5.60 0.10
C SER A 169 0.27 -6.25 0.83
N ASN A 170 0.03 -7.43 1.40
CA ASN A 170 1.01 -8.21 2.17
C ASN A 170 1.60 -7.47 3.39
N CYS A 171 0.89 -6.48 3.95
CA CYS A 171 1.28 -5.83 5.20
C CYS A 171 0.87 -6.67 6.41
N LYS A 172 1.85 -7.24 7.11
CA LYS A 172 1.62 -8.19 8.22
C LYS A 172 0.82 -7.63 9.40
N PHE A 173 0.99 -6.33 9.69
CA PHE A 173 0.39 -5.68 10.86
C PHE A 173 -0.74 -4.71 10.52
N PHE A 174 -1.21 -4.72 9.27
CA PHE A 174 -2.32 -3.90 8.83
C PHE A 174 -3.65 -4.56 9.25
N ASP A 175 -4.43 -3.88 10.07
CA ASP A 175 -5.61 -4.41 10.76
C ASP A 175 -6.87 -3.55 10.52
N ASP A 176 -7.97 -3.89 11.19
CA ASP A 176 -9.25 -3.17 11.08
C ASP A 176 -9.18 -1.72 11.58
N TRP A 177 -8.30 -1.42 12.53
CA TRP A 177 -8.05 -0.05 13.00
C TRP A 177 -7.37 0.77 11.92
N CYS A 178 -6.43 0.16 11.17
CA CYS A 178 -5.81 0.78 10.02
C CYS A 178 -6.84 1.12 8.93
N LEU A 179 -7.74 0.18 8.60
CA LEU A 179 -8.83 0.44 7.65
C LEU A 179 -9.74 1.57 8.10
N SER A 180 -10.11 1.56 9.39
CA SER A 180 -10.96 2.60 9.97
C SER A 180 -10.35 4.00 9.84
N TYR A 181 -9.01 4.13 9.86
CA TYR A 181 -8.31 5.40 9.68
C TYR A 181 -8.47 5.98 8.27
N LEU A 182 -8.67 5.15 7.24
CA LEU A 182 -8.71 5.59 5.85
C LEU A 182 -9.87 6.55 5.53
N HIS A 183 -10.86 6.70 6.41
CA HIS A 183 -11.92 7.72 6.28
C HIS A 183 -11.38 9.14 6.07
N CYS A 184 -10.15 9.44 6.52
CA CYS A 184 -9.49 10.72 6.26
C CYS A 184 -9.31 11.01 4.75
N PHE A 185 -9.33 9.98 3.90
CA PHE A 185 -9.19 10.08 2.43
C PHE A 185 -10.52 9.81 1.70
N GLU A 186 -11.65 9.93 2.40
CA GLU A 186 -13.00 9.70 1.86
C GLU A 186 -13.25 10.38 0.51
N ASN A 187 -12.74 11.60 0.36
CA ASN A 187 -12.99 12.46 -0.80
C ASN A 187 -11.88 12.42 -1.87
N THR A 188 -10.86 11.57 -1.72
CA THR A 188 -9.68 11.57 -2.62
C THR A 188 -9.29 10.18 -3.09
N LEU A 189 -9.45 9.15 -2.26
CA LEU A 189 -8.95 7.82 -2.54
C LEU A 189 -9.78 7.12 -3.62
N GLU A 190 -9.13 6.63 -4.68
CA GLU A 190 -9.76 5.96 -5.81
C GLU A 190 -9.39 4.48 -5.91
N PHE A 191 -8.20 4.09 -5.42
CA PHE A 191 -7.71 2.72 -5.44
C PHE A 191 -7.17 2.32 -4.07
N LEU A 192 -7.61 1.16 -3.57
CA LEU A 192 -7.13 0.55 -2.34
C LEU A 192 -6.84 -0.93 -2.55
N ASP A 193 -5.62 -1.38 -2.21
CA ASP A 193 -5.26 -2.79 -2.15
C ASP A 193 -4.86 -3.20 -0.73
N VAL A 194 -5.59 -4.15 -0.16
CA VAL A 194 -5.32 -4.75 1.16
C VAL A 194 -5.11 -6.26 1.06
N SER A 195 -4.84 -6.77 -0.14
CA SER A 195 -4.70 -8.21 -0.40
C SER A 195 -3.56 -8.82 0.43
N GLY A 196 -3.74 -10.00 1.01
CA GLY A 196 -2.69 -10.68 1.78
C GLY A 196 -2.43 -10.09 3.17
N CYS A 197 -3.27 -9.18 3.67
CA CYS A 197 -3.18 -8.67 5.05
C CYS A 197 -3.84 -9.66 6.03
N PRO A 198 -3.09 -10.30 6.94
CA PRO A 198 -3.62 -11.38 7.78
C PRO A 198 -4.53 -10.90 8.91
N GLU A 199 -4.43 -9.63 9.31
CA GLU A 199 -5.15 -9.08 10.45
C GLU A 199 -6.46 -8.37 10.08
N VAL A 200 -6.72 -8.19 8.78
CA VAL A 200 -7.97 -7.59 8.28
C VAL A 200 -9.12 -8.57 8.40
N THR A 201 -10.25 -8.10 8.92
CA THR A 201 -11.49 -8.87 9.08
C THR A 201 -12.66 -8.21 8.34
N GLU A 202 -13.80 -8.92 8.32
CA GLU A 202 -15.08 -8.41 7.79
C GLU A 202 -15.49 -7.07 8.44
N ARG A 203 -15.14 -6.84 9.71
CA ARG A 203 -15.45 -5.60 10.43
C ARG A 203 -14.66 -4.41 9.89
N GLY A 204 -13.38 -4.59 9.60
CA GLY A 204 -12.56 -3.55 8.99
C GLY A 204 -13.03 -3.24 7.58
N LEU A 205 -13.30 -4.27 6.78
CA LEU A 205 -13.81 -4.11 5.41
C LEU A 205 -15.15 -3.38 5.37
N ALA A 206 -16.01 -3.59 6.37
CA ALA A 206 -17.26 -2.85 6.49
C ALA A 206 -17.05 -1.33 6.57
N THR A 207 -15.87 -0.82 6.97
CA THR A 207 -15.61 0.64 7.04
C THR A 207 -15.31 1.28 5.68
N ILE A 208 -15.07 0.48 4.65
CA ILE A 208 -14.69 0.95 3.31
C ILE A 208 -15.81 1.74 2.65
N HIS A 209 -17.08 1.52 3.03
CA HIS A 209 -18.22 2.31 2.52
C HIS A 209 -18.08 3.83 2.70
N LYS A 210 -17.23 4.27 3.64
CA LYS A 210 -16.94 5.69 3.87
C LYS A 210 -16.08 6.31 2.76
N LEU A 211 -15.46 5.51 1.90
CA LEU A 211 -14.59 6.00 0.84
C LEU A 211 -15.40 6.30 -0.43
N SER A 212 -16.12 7.43 -0.41
CA SER A 212 -17.10 7.77 -1.46
C SER A 212 -16.53 7.81 -2.88
N LYS A 213 -15.24 8.13 -3.04
CA LYS A 213 -14.57 8.15 -4.35
C LYS A 213 -13.85 6.86 -4.75
N LEU A 214 -13.93 5.81 -3.93
CA LEU A 214 -13.24 4.55 -4.22
C LEU A 214 -13.84 3.87 -5.45
N LYS A 215 -12.99 3.58 -6.43
CA LYS A 215 -13.36 2.93 -7.70
C LYS A 215 -12.92 1.48 -7.78
N CYS A 216 -11.87 1.13 -7.05
CA CYS A 216 -11.33 -0.22 -7.02
C CYS A 216 -10.84 -0.59 -5.61
N LEU A 217 -11.38 -1.69 -5.10
CA LEU A 217 -10.91 -2.34 -3.89
C LEU A 217 -10.34 -3.71 -4.27
N ARG A 218 -9.13 -4.02 -3.79
CA ARG A 218 -8.55 -5.35 -3.88
C ARG A 218 -8.41 -5.95 -2.48
N MET A 219 -8.99 -7.12 -2.28
CA MET A 219 -9.05 -7.79 -0.98
C MET A 219 -8.85 -9.30 -1.10
N ALA A 220 -7.92 -9.70 -1.96
CA ALA A 220 -7.59 -11.12 -2.17
C ALA A 220 -6.82 -11.70 -0.98
N ASN A 221 -6.98 -13.00 -0.71
CA ASN A 221 -6.19 -13.74 0.28
C ASN A 221 -6.21 -13.12 1.70
N LEU A 222 -7.40 -12.89 2.24
CA LEU A 222 -7.61 -12.41 3.61
C LEU A 222 -8.02 -13.57 4.53
N PRO A 223 -7.10 -14.17 5.32
CA PRO A 223 -7.37 -15.43 6.03
C PRO A 223 -8.42 -15.33 7.15
N LYS A 224 -8.72 -14.13 7.65
CA LYS A 224 -9.74 -13.90 8.69
C LYS A 224 -11.12 -13.53 8.13
N VAL A 225 -11.24 -13.37 6.81
CA VAL A 225 -12.52 -13.09 6.13
C VAL A 225 -13.09 -14.42 5.68
N LYS A 226 -14.26 -14.80 6.21
CA LYS A 226 -14.84 -16.13 5.95
C LYS A 226 -15.53 -16.19 4.59
N ASN A 227 -16.26 -15.13 4.26
CA ASN A 227 -17.07 -15.05 3.04
C ASN A 227 -16.71 -13.79 2.23
N PRO A 228 -15.53 -13.73 1.59
CA PRO A 228 -15.10 -12.54 0.84
C PRO A 228 -16.03 -12.18 -0.32
N GLU A 229 -16.67 -13.18 -0.96
CA GLU A 229 -17.63 -12.97 -2.04
C GLU A 229 -18.88 -12.24 -1.55
N PHE A 230 -19.37 -12.59 -0.36
CA PHE A 230 -20.52 -11.94 0.24
C PHE A 230 -20.21 -10.48 0.59
N ILE A 231 -19.03 -10.22 1.14
CA ILE A 231 -18.58 -8.85 1.44
C ILE A 231 -18.41 -8.03 0.15
N ALA A 232 -17.85 -8.63 -0.91
CA ALA A 232 -17.74 -7.97 -2.21
C ALA A 232 -19.12 -7.55 -2.75
N LEU A 233 -20.10 -8.46 -2.76
CA LEU A 233 -21.46 -8.15 -3.19
C LEU A 233 -22.10 -7.04 -2.36
N LEU A 234 -21.94 -7.07 -1.03
CA LEU A 234 -22.47 -6.02 -0.14
C LEU A 234 -21.83 -4.66 -0.42
N LEU A 235 -20.51 -4.62 -0.63
CA LEU A 235 -19.79 -3.39 -0.92
C LEU A 235 -20.14 -2.84 -2.30
N GLU A 236 -20.34 -3.70 -3.30
CA GLU A 236 -20.77 -3.30 -4.65
C GLU A 236 -22.23 -2.79 -4.67
N ASP A 237 -23.10 -3.33 -3.80
CA ASP A 237 -24.47 -2.81 -3.62
C ASP A 237 -24.48 -1.43 -2.97
N ILE A 238 -23.65 -1.21 -1.94
CA ILE A 238 -23.55 0.07 -1.22
C ILE A 238 -22.77 1.13 -2.03
N MET A 239 -21.74 0.72 -2.77
CA MET A 239 -20.87 1.57 -3.58
C MET A 239 -20.81 1.04 -5.02
N PRO A 240 -21.84 1.30 -5.85
CA PRO A 240 -21.92 0.76 -7.22
C PRO A 240 -20.80 1.27 -8.15
N GLN A 241 -20.13 2.36 -7.79
CA GLN A 241 -18.95 2.88 -8.49
C GLN A 241 -17.66 2.10 -8.18
N CYS A 242 -17.64 1.33 -7.10
CA CYS A 242 -16.47 0.59 -6.63
C CYS A 242 -16.51 -0.85 -7.14
N THR A 243 -15.47 -1.28 -7.84
CA THR A 243 -15.30 -2.69 -8.24
C THR A 243 -14.44 -3.42 -7.21
N VAL A 244 -14.95 -4.55 -6.70
CA VAL A 244 -14.22 -5.36 -5.72
C VAL A 244 -13.55 -6.55 -6.41
N VAL A 245 -12.24 -6.70 -6.22
CA VAL A 245 -11.43 -7.76 -6.83
C VAL A 245 -10.92 -8.74 -5.77
N LEU A 246 -11.31 -10.01 -5.92
CA LEU A 246 -10.95 -11.10 -4.99
C LEU A 246 -9.81 -11.99 -5.50
N GLY A 247 -9.44 -11.90 -6.78
CA GLY A 247 -8.46 -12.76 -7.43
C GLY A 247 -7.05 -12.16 -7.58
N PRO A 248 -6.06 -12.97 -7.98
CA PRO A 248 -4.77 -12.47 -8.44
C PRO A 248 -4.98 -11.59 -9.68
N VAL A 249 -4.16 -10.54 -9.83
CA VAL A 249 -4.21 -9.66 -11.00
C VAL A 249 -3.96 -10.50 -12.24
N THR A 250 -4.93 -10.55 -13.13
CA THR A 250 -4.62 -10.70 -14.55
C THR A 250 -4.62 -9.29 -15.11
N GLU A 251 -3.54 -8.90 -15.79
CA GLU A 251 -3.26 -7.53 -16.27
C GLU A 251 -4.43 -6.90 -17.05
N LYS A 252 -5.33 -7.74 -17.58
CA LYS A 252 -6.53 -7.37 -18.34
C LYS A 252 -7.56 -6.48 -17.61
N VAL A 253 -7.55 -6.40 -16.28
CA VAL A 253 -8.53 -5.59 -15.52
C VAL A 253 -8.10 -4.12 -15.37
N LEU A 254 -6.79 -3.84 -15.47
CA LEU A 254 -6.27 -2.47 -15.39
C LEU A 254 -6.38 -1.74 -16.74
N ASP A 255 -6.18 -2.46 -17.84
CA ASP A 255 -6.24 -1.89 -19.20
C ASP A 255 -7.68 -1.66 -19.70
N SER A 256 -8.64 -2.48 -19.28
CA SER A 256 -10.03 -2.36 -19.73
C SER A 256 -10.72 -1.07 -19.24
N LYS A 257 -10.27 -0.48 -18.12
CA LYS A 257 -10.83 0.79 -17.60
C LYS A 257 -10.05 2.03 -18.01
N GLN A 258 -8.81 1.91 -18.50
CA GLN A 258 -8.12 3.03 -19.14
C GLN A 258 -8.70 3.30 -20.53
N ASN A 259 -9.01 2.24 -21.29
CA ASN A 259 -9.55 2.36 -22.65
C ASN A 259 -11.00 2.90 -22.73
N GLU A 260 -11.83 2.70 -21.70
CA GLU A 260 -13.18 3.29 -21.68
C GLU A 260 -13.18 4.82 -21.51
N ASN A 261 -12.12 5.39 -20.91
CA ASN A 261 -11.94 6.84 -20.80
C ASN A 261 -11.32 7.47 -22.06
N GLU A 262 -10.73 6.67 -22.96
CA GLU A 262 -10.24 7.15 -24.27
C GLU A 262 -11.34 7.12 -25.35
N LEU A 263 -12.30 6.19 -25.29
CA LEU A 263 -13.37 6.09 -26.29
C LEU A 263 -14.48 7.16 -26.16
N GLN A 264 -14.53 7.94 -25.07
CA GLN A 264 -15.49 9.05 -24.92
C GLN A 264 -14.97 10.40 -25.40
N HIS A 265 -13.72 10.50 -25.86
CA HIS A 265 -13.19 11.74 -26.44
C HIS A 265 -13.29 11.80 -27.98
N ASP A 266 -13.59 10.67 -28.64
CA ASP A 266 -13.49 10.55 -30.11
C ASP A 266 -14.84 10.64 -30.86
N THR A 267 -15.94 11.03 -30.19
CA THR A 267 -17.26 11.23 -30.84
C THR A 267 -17.82 12.64 -30.75
N ARG A 268 -16.99 13.64 -30.41
CA ARG A 268 -17.37 15.05 -30.51
C ARG A 268 -16.43 15.82 -31.45
N ILE A 269 -17.02 16.13 -32.60
CA ILE A 269 -16.66 17.17 -33.59
C ILE A 269 -15.94 16.63 -34.83
N ASP A 270 -16.73 16.34 -35.86
CA ASP A 270 -16.43 16.77 -37.23
C ASP A 270 -17.75 17.15 -37.93
N ILE A 271 -18.29 18.31 -37.53
CA ILE A 271 -19.33 19.01 -38.27
C ILE A 271 -18.88 20.45 -38.48
N LYS A 272 -18.77 20.82 -39.77
CA LYS A 272 -18.44 22.12 -40.40
C LYS A 272 -16.94 22.33 -40.63
N THR A 273 -16.43 22.60 -41.83
CA THR A 273 -17.03 23.24 -43.02
C THR A 273 -16.07 23.05 -44.19
N ARG A 274 -16.55 22.58 -45.35
CA ARG A 274 -15.89 22.90 -46.62
C ARG A 274 -16.94 23.41 -47.60
N SER A 275 -16.60 24.58 -48.10
CA SER A 275 -17.32 25.50 -48.96
C SER A 275 -17.86 24.86 -50.24
N LEU A 276 -19.03 25.39 -50.61
CA LEU A 276 -19.66 25.31 -51.91
C LEU A 276 -18.72 25.75 -53.05
N SER A 277 -18.66 24.95 -54.11
CA SER A 277 -18.51 25.43 -55.48
C SER A 277 -19.39 24.58 -56.40
N GLU A 278 -20.25 25.32 -57.09
CA GLU A 278 -21.22 25.04 -58.15
C GLU A 278 -21.03 23.78 -59.02
N SER A 279 -22.14 23.09 -59.28
CA SER A 279 -22.67 22.88 -60.65
C SER A 279 -24.12 22.36 -60.59
N GLN A 280 -24.97 22.96 -61.43
CA GLN A 280 -26.43 22.83 -61.46
C GLN A 280 -26.94 21.48 -61.97
N PRO A 281 -28.26 21.21 -61.83
CA PRO A 281 -29.02 20.66 -62.94
C PRO A 281 -30.08 21.63 -63.48
N VAL A 282 -30.27 21.48 -64.78
CA VAL A 282 -30.98 22.33 -65.73
C VAL A 282 -32.49 22.02 -65.73
N ILE A 283 -33.28 23.08 -65.56
CA ILE A 283 -34.59 23.40 -66.18
C ILE A 283 -35.79 22.48 -65.88
N SER A 284 -36.72 23.07 -65.13
CA SER A 284 -38.17 22.82 -65.21
C SER A 284 -38.76 23.54 -66.41
N GLN A 285 -39.64 22.89 -67.18
CA GLN A 285 -40.86 23.53 -67.68
C GLN A 285 -41.88 22.52 -68.24
N ARG A 286 -43.15 22.76 -67.86
CA ARG A 286 -44.38 22.68 -68.69
C ARG A 286 -45.00 21.29 -68.99
N ILE A 287 -46.19 21.03 -68.44
CA ILE A 287 -47.52 21.26 -69.07
C ILE A 287 -48.63 20.48 -68.33
N LEU A 288 -49.80 21.14 -68.24
CA LEU A 288 -51.10 20.63 -67.78
C LEU A 288 -51.51 19.29 -68.41
N GLY A 289 -52.25 18.48 -67.64
CA GLY A 289 -52.99 17.34 -68.19
C GLY A 289 -53.98 16.75 -67.21
N ILE A 290 -55.13 17.42 -67.06
CA ILE A 290 -56.35 16.83 -66.50
C ILE A 290 -56.78 15.67 -67.42
N ALA A 291 -56.97 14.48 -66.88
CA ALA A 291 -57.72 13.41 -67.53
C ALA A 291 -58.45 12.54 -66.50
N THR A 292 -59.68 12.24 -66.84
CA THR A 292 -60.77 11.73 -66.02
C THR A 292 -60.97 10.23 -66.21
N SER A 293 -61.69 9.61 -65.26
CA SER A 293 -62.61 8.48 -65.47
C SER A 293 -62.04 7.08 -65.71
N LYS A 294 -62.29 6.16 -64.77
CA LYS A 294 -63.34 5.10 -64.86
C LYS A 294 -63.11 4.01 -63.81
N LYS A 295 -63.96 3.96 -62.78
CA LYS A 295 -64.22 2.76 -61.98
C LYS A 295 -65.68 2.37 -62.21
N LYS A 296 -65.92 1.23 -62.88
CA LYS A 296 -67.26 0.64 -63.02
C LYS A 296 -67.16 -0.90 -63.07
N LYS A 297 -68.02 -1.53 -62.25
CA LYS A 297 -68.51 -2.94 -62.25
C LYS A 297 -67.55 -3.99 -61.68
N GLY A 298 -67.98 -5.00 -60.92
CA GLY A 298 -69.32 -5.46 -60.46
C GLY A 298 -69.12 -6.21 -59.12
N ILE A 299 -70.07 -6.30 -58.17
CA ILE A 299 -71.39 -6.95 -58.17
C ILE A 299 -71.36 -8.44 -58.60
N VAL A 300 -71.28 -9.28 -57.56
CA VAL A 300 -72.09 -10.48 -57.22
C VAL A 300 -71.98 -11.76 -58.05
N ARG A 301 -71.43 -12.80 -57.39
CA ARG A 301 -71.87 -14.21 -57.28
C ARG A 301 -71.29 -14.70 -55.94
N LYS A 302 -71.94 -15.37 -54.98
CA LYS A 302 -73.23 -16.05 -54.81
C LYS A 302 -73.66 -15.83 -53.36
#